data_AF-A0A8T0PZY9-F1
#
_entry.id   AF-A0A8T0PZY9-F1
#
_cell.length_a   1.000
_cell.length_b   1.000
_cell.length_c   1.000
_cell.angle_alpha   90.00
_cell.angle_beta   90.00
_cell.angle_gamma   90.00
#
_symmetry.space_group_name_H-M   'P 1'
#
loop_
_entity.id
_entity.type
_entity.pdbx_description
1 polymer ?
#
loop_
_entity_poly.entity_id
_entity_poly.type
_entity_poly.pdbx_seq_one_letter_code
_entity_poly.pdbx_strand_id
1 'polypeptide(L)'
;MSDFARSTSITKLTLKCLAESRLTRKKCWLPAYCKPYTRLRCGYGAPHPHYSVHCRAMARVAPFPIALLLCLALAFGADAARKTVGVYELKNKEGDFSIKVTNWGATLMSVLVPDAKGNLADVVLGYDTLAEYVDGSSAFGTVVGRVANRIANGSFVLDGKTIHLNKDGTTVLHGGHRGFNRVIWTVKEYVPCGDSPFITLYYRSFDGEQGFPGDLDVYVTYQLSSPYHLIARMNATALNKATPVNLANHAYWNLGGHGSGDVLGQVIQVFASRYTPVDRSMIPTGEVAPVSGTPYDLRAPTRLGSRVRLVSGAGMAGFDINYAMDGWDVDGGLRKVAAVRDPASGRALELWANQPGVQLYTSNWLSGVKGKGGAVYGQYGAVCLETQGFPDAVNHPNFPSVIVRPTGVAYRHDMLFKFSS
;
A
#
# COMPACT_ATOMS: atom_id res chain seq x y z
N MET A 1 -29.10 58.47 16.52
CA MET A 1 -29.16 59.17 15.21
C MET A 1 -28.00 60.15 15.16
N SER A 2 -27.42 60.36 13.97
CA SER A 2 -26.18 61.09 13.60
C SER A 2 -24.86 60.46 14.11
N ASP A 3 -24.02 59.86 13.23
CA ASP A 3 -23.02 60.49 12.33
C ASP A 3 -21.81 61.05 13.08
N PHE A 4 -20.56 61.05 12.61
CA PHE A 4 -19.73 60.41 11.59
C PHE A 4 -18.33 61.04 11.83
N ALA A 5 -17.25 60.35 11.43
CA ALA A 5 -15.94 60.88 11.01
C ALA A 5 -14.65 60.60 11.85
N ARG A 6 -13.78 59.81 11.17
CA ARG A 6 -12.32 60.00 10.93
C ARG A 6 -11.37 59.79 12.12
N SER A 7 -10.14 59.30 11.99
CA SER A 7 -9.30 58.71 10.92
C SER A 7 -7.91 58.59 11.54
N THR A 8 -7.22 57.45 11.46
CA THR A 8 -5.79 57.41 11.05
C THR A 8 -5.27 55.99 10.83
N SER A 9 -4.55 55.86 9.72
CA SER A 9 -3.77 54.72 9.21
C SER A 9 -2.45 54.54 9.97
N ILE A 10 -1.89 53.33 9.99
CA ILE A 10 -0.46 53.04 9.70
C ILE A 10 -0.30 51.61 9.20
N THR A 11 0.37 51.51 8.05
CA THR A 11 0.82 50.35 7.27
C THR A 11 2.12 49.76 7.82
N LYS A 12 2.41 48.47 7.53
CA LYS A 12 3.72 47.77 7.31
C LYS A 12 3.67 46.35 7.93
N LEU A 13 4.26 45.28 7.40
CA LEU A 13 4.99 44.97 6.17
C LEU A 13 4.99 43.43 6.03
N THR A 14 5.07 42.96 4.79
CA THR A 14 5.15 41.59 4.29
C THR A 14 6.43 40.86 4.71
N LEU A 15 6.38 39.54 4.97
CA LEU A 15 7.54 38.65 5.03
C LEU A 15 7.30 37.40 4.16
N LYS A 16 7.86 37.43 2.95
CA LYS A 16 8.08 36.28 2.07
C LYS A 16 9.42 35.64 2.44
N CYS A 17 9.43 34.33 2.66
CA CYS A 17 10.66 33.55 2.79
C CYS A 17 11.08 33.07 1.39
N LEU A 18 12.18 33.60 0.87
CA LEU A 18 12.90 33.10 -0.29
C LEU A 18 14.32 32.80 0.16
N ALA A 19 14.77 31.56 -0.03
CA ALA A 19 16.17 31.18 0.11
C ALA A 19 16.56 30.31 -1.10
N GLU A 20 17.12 30.95 -2.12
CA GLU A 20 18.01 30.32 -3.09
C GLU A 20 19.45 30.64 -2.65
N SER A 21 20.29 29.62 -2.51
CA SER A 21 21.75 29.80 -2.47
C SER A 21 22.41 28.96 -3.57
N ARG A 22 23.07 29.67 -4.48
CA ARG A 22 23.90 29.13 -5.55
C ARG A 22 25.24 28.69 -4.96
N LEU A 23 25.60 27.42 -5.14
CA LEU A 23 26.96 26.92 -4.90
C LEU A 23 27.77 26.98 -6.20
N THR A 24 28.87 27.72 -6.15
CA THR A 24 29.84 27.92 -7.22
C THR A 24 30.83 26.76 -7.31
N ARG A 25 31.21 26.44 -8.55
CA ARG A 25 32.23 25.45 -8.94
C ARG A 25 33.62 25.80 -8.40
N LYS A 26 34.38 24.83 -7.89
CA LYS A 26 35.84 24.76 -8.07
C LYS A 26 36.31 23.32 -8.30
N LYS A 27 37.20 23.21 -9.28
CA LYS A 27 37.79 22.00 -9.89
C LYS A 27 39.00 21.48 -9.10
N CYS A 28 39.19 20.16 -9.22
CA CYS A 28 40.41 19.35 -9.32
C CYS A 28 41.73 19.90 -8.81
N TRP A 29 42.42 19.12 -7.96
CA TRP A 29 43.87 18.84 -8.07
C TRP A 29 44.18 17.44 -7.51
N LEU A 30 44.75 16.58 -8.36
CA LEU A 30 45.62 15.43 -8.04
C LEU A 30 47.05 15.91 -8.34
N PRO A 31 48.12 15.42 -7.67
CA PRO A 31 48.75 14.18 -8.15
C PRO A 31 49.57 13.34 -7.14
N ALA A 32 49.77 12.08 -7.57
CA ALA A 32 51.00 11.26 -7.56
C ALA A 32 51.73 10.82 -6.26
N TYR A 33 51.72 9.50 -6.11
CA TYR A 33 52.74 8.55 -5.63
C TYR A 33 54.20 9.00 -5.42
N CYS A 34 54.80 8.50 -4.33
CA CYS A 34 56.22 8.16 -4.22
C CYS A 34 56.44 7.01 -3.19
N LYS A 35 57.20 5.98 -3.57
CA LYS A 35 57.87 4.98 -2.69
C LYS A 35 59.34 5.38 -2.51
N PRO A 36 60.04 4.88 -1.48
CA PRO A 36 61.21 4.02 -1.80
C PRO A 36 61.56 2.88 -0.79
N TYR A 37 62.21 1.82 -1.33
CA TYR A 37 63.39 1.03 -0.86
C TYR A 37 63.42 0.39 0.57
N THR A 38 64.04 -0.75 0.92
CA THR A 38 64.73 -1.95 0.33
C THR A 38 65.16 -2.85 1.51
N ARG A 39 65.29 -4.19 1.35
CA ARG A 39 66.54 -4.95 1.64
C ARG A 39 66.43 -6.46 1.32
N LEU A 40 67.59 -6.99 0.91
CA LEU A 40 67.95 -8.31 0.37
C LEU A 40 67.92 -9.50 1.37
N ARG A 41 67.81 -10.74 0.85
CA ARG A 41 68.86 -11.80 0.94
C ARG A 41 68.60 -13.02 0.02
N CYS A 42 69.71 -13.66 -0.39
CA CYS A 42 69.90 -14.67 -1.44
C CYS A 42 69.61 -16.13 -1.02
N GLY A 43 69.47 -17.04 -2.02
CA GLY A 43 69.65 -18.49 -1.90
C GLY A 43 69.50 -19.23 -3.24
N TYR A 44 70.49 -20.06 -3.59
CA TYR A 44 70.82 -20.69 -4.89
C TYR A 44 69.95 -21.88 -5.36
N GLY A 45 69.96 -22.19 -6.68
CA GLY A 45 69.91 -23.58 -7.21
C GLY A 45 69.08 -23.82 -8.49
N ALA A 46 69.74 -24.06 -9.64
CA ALA A 46 69.18 -24.53 -10.94
C ALA A 46 69.39 -26.08 -11.11
N PRO A 47 69.01 -26.81 -12.20
CA PRO A 47 68.51 -26.38 -13.54
C PRO A 47 67.37 -27.24 -14.19
N HIS A 48 66.96 -26.83 -15.40
CA HIS A 48 65.92 -27.36 -16.32
C HIS A 48 66.20 -28.74 -16.97
N PRO A 49 65.22 -29.32 -17.70
CA PRO A 49 65.34 -29.27 -19.16
C PRO A 49 64.05 -28.94 -19.96
N HIS A 50 64.28 -28.70 -21.25
CA HIS A 50 63.46 -28.12 -22.30
C HIS A 50 62.35 -29.02 -22.86
N TYR A 51 61.26 -28.41 -23.34
CA TYR A 51 60.52 -28.91 -24.52
C TYR A 51 60.08 -27.75 -25.43
N SER A 52 60.40 -27.90 -26.70
CA SER A 52 60.10 -27.03 -27.84
C SER A 52 58.80 -27.46 -28.53
N VAL A 53 57.94 -26.53 -28.92
CA VAL A 53 56.81 -26.79 -29.83
C VAL A 53 56.69 -25.67 -30.85
N HIS A 54 56.44 -26.11 -32.09
CA HIS A 54 56.55 -25.40 -33.35
C HIS A 54 55.53 -24.29 -33.59
N CYS A 55 55.97 -23.28 -34.34
CA CYS A 55 55.16 -22.21 -34.90
C CYS A 55 54.46 -22.68 -36.20
N ARG A 56 53.14 -22.49 -36.32
CA ARG A 56 52.42 -22.49 -37.61
C ARG A 56 51.55 -21.24 -37.69
N ALA A 57 51.65 -20.57 -38.83
CA ALA A 57 50.99 -19.29 -39.10
C ALA A 57 49.67 -19.45 -39.87
N MET A 58 48.80 -18.47 -39.62
CA MET A 58 47.75 -17.88 -40.47
C MET A 58 46.40 -18.59 -40.65
N ALA A 59 45.35 -17.92 -40.17
CA ALA A 59 44.21 -17.49 -40.99
C ALA A 59 43.65 -16.16 -40.44
N ARG A 60 43.61 -15.13 -41.29
CA ARG A 60 43.02 -13.80 -40.99
C ARG A 60 41.50 -13.87 -41.19
N VAL A 61 40.72 -13.50 -40.19
CA VAL A 61 39.26 -13.28 -40.31
C VAL A 61 39.00 -11.77 -40.35
N ALA A 62 38.20 -11.35 -41.33
CA ALA A 62 37.85 -9.95 -41.61
C ALA A 62 37.06 -9.28 -40.47
N PRO A 63 37.14 -7.94 -40.28
CA PRO A 63 36.35 -7.24 -39.29
C PRO A 63 34.94 -6.95 -39.83
N PHE A 64 33.91 -7.49 -39.18
CA PHE A 64 32.53 -7.02 -39.36
C PHE A 64 32.36 -5.62 -38.74
N PRO A 65 31.56 -4.72 -39.33
CA PRO A 65 31.49 -3.33 -38.92
C PRO A 65 30.65 -3.18 -37.63
N ILE A 66 31.29 -2.73 -36.56
CA ILE A 66 30.64 -2.21 -35.34
C ILE A 66 30.10 -0.81 -35.66
N ALA A 67 29.03 -0.75 -36.44
CA ALA A 67 28.36 0.50 -36.78
C ALA A 67 26.86 0.26 -37.07
N LEU A 68 26.19 -0.55 -36.24
CA LEU A 68 24.73 -0.63 -36.24
C LEU A 68 24.15 -1.02 -34.87
N LEU A 69 24.78 -0.58 -33.79
CA LEU A 69 24.30 -0.78 -32.41
C LEU A 69 24.26 0.52 -31.58
N LEU A 70 24.52 1.67 -32.22
CA LEU A 70 24.53 2.99 -31.57
C LEU A 70 23.32 3.88 -31.89
N CYS A 71 22.36 3.38 -32.70
CA CYS A 71 21.10 4.10 -32.96
C CYS A 71 19.86 3.45 -32.33
N LEU A 72 20.00 2.35 -31.57
CA LEU A 72 18.87 1.75 -30.82
C LEU A 72 18.90 2.07 -29.31
N ALA A 73 19.77 2.98 -28.87
CA ALA A 73 19.84 3.46 -27.49
C ALA A 73 19.16 4.83 -27.30
N LEU A 74 18.57 5.40 -28.36
CA LEU A 74 17.92 6.73 -28.34
C LEU A 74 16.40 6.70 -28.56
N ALA A 75 15.78 5.52 -28.51
CA ALA A 75 14.32 5.38 -28.65
C ALA A 75 13.61 4.84 -27.39
N PHE A 76 14.32 4.64 -26.27
CA PHE A 76 13.68 4.49 -24.97
C PHE A 76 13.70 5.86 -24.29
N GLY A 77 12.51 6.48 -24.26
CA GLY A 77 12.28 7.83 -23.78
C GLY A 77 13.05 8.15 -22.51
N ALA A 78 13.83 9.22 -22.60
CA ALA A 78 14.35 9.96 -21.47
C ALA A 78 13.16 10.57 -20.70
N ASP A 79 12.51 9.77 -19.87
CA ASP A 79 11.63 10.26 -18.80
C ASP A 79 11.58 9.30 -17.59
N ALA A 80 12.62 8.48 -17.41
CA ALA A 80 12.84 7.78 -16.15
C ALA A 80 13.48 8.76 -15.14
N ALA A 81 12.74 9.81 -14.77
CA ALA A 81 13.05 10.53 -13.55
C ALA A 81 13.19 9.49 -12.43
N ARG A 82 14.37 9.41 -11.80
CA ARG A 82 14.66 8.45 -10.74
C ARG A 82 13.58 8.61 -9.67
N LYS A 83 12.64 7.66 -9.57
CA LYS A 83 11.54 7.72 -8.60
C LYS A 83 12.17 7.68 -7.20
N THR A 84 12.14 8.81 -6.50
CA THR A 84 12.61 8.90 -5.12
C THR A 84 11.52 8.42 -4.19
N VAL A 85 11.89 7.58 -3.22
CA VAL A 85 10.97 7.18 -2.15
C VAL A 85 11.03 8.23 -1.04
N GLY A 86 9.88 8.65 -0.55
CA GLY A 86 9.74 9.67 0.49
C GLY A 86 8.62 9.34 1.48
N VAL A 87 8.62 10.06 2.59
CA VAL A 87 7.53 10.09 3.58
C VAL A 87 6.95 11.49 3.58
N TYR A 88 5.63 11.57 3.54
CA TYR A 88 4.84 12.79 3.38
C TYR A 88 3.84 12.88 4.53
N GLU A 89 3.73 14.04 5.17
CA GLU A 89 2.81 14.25 6.29
C GLU A 89 1.69 15.19 5.86
N LEU A 90 0.45 14.78 6.13
CA LEU A 90 -0.70 15.68 6.06
C LEU A 90 -1.13 16.02 7.47
N LYS A 91 -1.38 17.28 7.76
CA LYS A 91 -1.82 17.75 9.07
C LYS A 91 -3.00 18.71 8.92
N ASN A 92 -4.05 18.50 9.70
CA ASN A 92 -5.17 19.43 9.77
C ASN A 92 -4.73 20.79 10.33
N LYS A 93 -5.59 21.80 10.20
CA LYS A 93 -5.27 23.17 10.59
C LYS A 93 -4.99 23.32 12.08
N GLU A 94 -5.70 22.56 12.90
CA GLU A 94 -5.59 22.57 14.37
C GLU A 94 -4.34 21.82 14.85
N GLY A 95 -3.80 20.91 14.03
CA GLY A 95 -2.58 20.16 14.29
C GLY A 95 -2.76 18.92 15.18
N ASP A 96 -3.99 18.64 15.61
CA ASP A 96 -4.41 17.50 16.44
C ASP A 96 -4.89 16.29 15.62
N PHE A 97 -4.79 16.33 14.30
CA PHE A 97 -5.04 15.20 13.41
C PHE A 97 -4.07 15.19 12.24
N SER A 98 -3.28 14.13 12.13
CA SER A 98 -2.32 14.00 11.03
C SER A 98 -2.15 12.56 10.57
N ILE A 99 -1.69 12.42 9.33
CA ILE A 99 -1.29 11.13 8.77
C ILE A 99 0.11 11.23 8.17
N LYS A 100 0.80 10.09 8.13
CA LYS A 100 2.03 9.93 7.32
C LYS A 100 1.78 8.92 6.22
N VAL A 101 2.21 9.25 5.01
CA VAL A 101 2.09 8.42 3.82
C VAL A 101 3.47 8.26 3.18
N THR A 102 3.83 7.09 2.70
CA THR A 102 4.96 6.91 1.79
C THR A 102 4.48 6.53 0.39
N ASN A 103 5.21 6.98 -0.63
CA ASN A 103 4.98 6.56 -2.01
C ASN A 103 5.53 5.15 -2.32
N TRP A 104 6.18 4.47 -1.39
CA TRP A 104 6.36 3.01 -1.47
C TRP A 104 5.03 2.32 -1.12
N GLY A 105 4.44 1.63 -2.09
CA GLY A 105 3.18 0.91 -1.88
C GLY A 105 1.95 1.80 -1.60
N ALA A 106 2.05 3.11 -1.83
CA ALA A 106 1.04 4.11 -1.43
C ALA A 106 0.60 3.95 0.03
N THR A 107 1.56 3.70 0.91
CA THR A 107 1.33 3.18 2.26
C THR A 107 0.94 4.25 3.26
N LEU A 108 -0.14 4.03 3.99
CA LEU A 108 -0.55 4.80 5.17
C LEU A 108 0.24 4.31 6.39
N MET A 109 1.27 5.07 6.79
CA MET A 109 2.21 4.68 7.85
C MET A 109 1.74 5.05 9.26
N SER A 110 0.94 6.11 9.37
CA SER A 110 0.56 6.72 10.65
C SER A 110 -0.78 7.43 10.53
N VAL A 111 -1.61 7.34 11.58
CA VAL A 111 -2.84 8.12 11.75
C VAL A 111 -2.92 8.57 13.21
N LEU A 112 -2.56 9.81 13.49
CA LEU A 112 -2.59 10.40 14.83
C LEU A 112 -3.96 11.04 15.09
N VAL A 113 -4.68 10.55 16.09
CA VAL A 113 -6.02 11.04 16.48
C VAL A 113 -6.16 11.20 18.00
N PRO A 114 -6.92 12.20 18.48
CA PRO A 114 -7.12 12.44 19.91
C PRO A 114 -8.03 11.38 20.54
N ASP A 115 -7.82 11.10 21.82
CA ASP A 115 -8.77 10.41 22.69
C ASP A 115 -9.79 11.39 23.31
N ALA A 116 -10.65 10.91 24.22
CA ALA A 116 -11.66 11.75 24.87
C ALA A 116 -11.07 12.83 25.81
N LYS A 117 -9.78 12.75 26.10
CA LYS A 117 -9.01 13.70 26.92
C LYS A 117 -8.07 14.57 26.08
N GLY A 118 -8.09 14.43 24.75
CA GLY A 118 -7.22 15.16 23.83
C GLY A 118 -5.82 14.57 23.64
N ASN A 119 -5.51 13.39 24.20
CA ASN A 119 -4.20 12.75 23.99
C ASN A 119 -4.13 12.10 22.60
N LEU A 120 -3.13 12.47 21.82
CA LEU A 120 -2.89 11.88 20.51
C LEU A 120 -2.26 10.49 20.64
N ALA A 121 -2.77 9.53 19.88
CA ALA A 121 -2.08 8.27 19.63
C ALA A 121 -2.18 7.90 18.16
N ASP A 122 -1.16 7.20 17.68
CA ASP A 122 -1.15 6.66 16.32
C ASP A 122 -1.89 5.33 16.32
N VAL A 123 -3.00 5.26 15.59
CA VAL A 123 -3.97 4.16 15.64
C VAL A 123 -3.80 3.12 14.54
N VAL A 124 -2.71 3.17 13.77
CA VAL A 124 -2.36 2.13 12.80
C VAL A 124 -1.04 1.45 13.14
N LEU A 125 -0.94 0.13 12.96
CA LEU A 125 0.35 -0.57 13.04
C LEU A 125 1.21 -0.23 11.84
N GLY A 126 2.53 -0.32 12.01
CA GLY A 126 3.48 -0.11 10.92
C GLY A 126 4.93 -0.13 11.41
N TYR A 127 5.82 0.38 10.56
CA TYR A 127 7.23 0.55 10.86
C TYR A 127 7.63 2.03 10.94
N ASP A 128 8.80 2.31 11.52
CA ASP A 128 9.33 3.68 11.64
C ASP A 128 10.03 4.13 10.36
N THR A 129 10.63 3.19 9.61
CA THR A 129 11.50 3.49 8.47
C THR A 129 11.03 2.85 7.16
N LEU A 130 11.38 3.48 6.04
CA LEU A 130 11.11 2.94 4.71
C LEU A 130 11.79 1.59 4.47
N ALA A 131 13.01 1.40 4.97
CA ALA A 131 13.73 0.14 4.84
C ALA A 131 12.95 -1.03 5.46
N GLU A 132 12.35 -0.82 6.64
CA GLU A 132 11.50 -1.83 7.28
C GLU A 132 10.23 -2.13 6.48
N TYR A 133 9.65 -1.17 5.76
CA TYR A 133 8.53 -1.45 4.83
C TYR A 133 8.96 -2.20 3.56
N VAL A 134 10.20 -2.01 3.11
CA VAL A 134 10.75 -2.72 1.94
C VAL A 134 11.09 -4.16 2.31
N ASP A 135 11.74 -4.35 3.46
CA ASP A 135 12.22 -5.65 3.94
C ASP A 135 11.13 -6.45 4.69
N GLY A 136 10.12 -5.74 5.20
CA GLY A 136 9.04 -6.31 5.99
C GLY A 136 8.15 -7.27 5.21
N SER A 137 7.69 -8.31 5.90
CA SER A 137 6.75 -9.28 5.34
C SER A 137 5.28 -8.86 5.49
N SER A 138 4.98 -7.96 6.42
CA SER A 138 3.60 -7.52 6.69
C SER A 138 3.22 -6.33 5.82
N ALA A 139 2.06 -6.40 5.18
CA ALA A 139 1.55 -5.37 4.26
C ALA A 139 0.93 -4.16 4.98
N PHE A 140 1.48 -3.74 6.14
CA PHE A 140 0.90 -2.71 7.01
C PHE A 140 0.57 -1.42 6.26
N GLY A 141 -0.72 -1.07 6.18
CA GLY A 141 -1.17 0.22 5.63
C GLY A 141 -1.01 0.40 4.12
N THR A 142 -0.47 -0.61 3.42
CA THR A 142 -0.19 -0.55 1.99
C THR A 142 -1.47 -0.56 1.16
N VAL A 143 -1.40 -0.08 -0.09
CA VAL A 143 -2.43 -0.36 -1.09
C VAL A 143 -2.10 -1.68 -1.78
N VAL A 144 -3.04 -2.62 -1.76
CA VAL A 144 -2.93 -3.92 -2.42
C VAL A 144 -3.65 -3.92 -3.76
N GLY A 145 -3.06 -4.60 -4.74
CA GLY A 145 -3.54 -4.64 -6.13
C GLY A 145 -2.50 -5.30 -7.05
N ARG A 146 -2.81 -5.61 -8.32
CA ARG A 146 -3.99 -5.20 -9.10
C ARG A 146 -5.32 -5.78 -8.62
N VAL A 147 -5.29 -6.95 -8.00
CA VAL A 147 -6.45 -7.60 -7.38
C VAL A 147 -6.13 -7.93 -5.92
N ALA A 148 -6.85 -7.30 -5.00
CA ALA A 148 -6.82 -7.56 -3.57
C ALA A 148 -7.36 -8.96 -3.25
N ASN A 149 -6.88 -9.52 -2.13
CA ASN A 149 -7.18 -10.87 -1.67
C ASN A 149 -6.76 -11.96 -2.67
N ARG A 150 -7.38 -13.14 -2.59
CA ARG A 150 -6.96 -14.36 -3.29
C ARG A 150 -7.64 -14.51 -4.65
N ILE A 151 -6.88 -15.02 -5.62
CA ILE A 151 -7.37 -15.65 -6.85
C ILE A 151 -6.98 -17.13 -6.80
N ALA A 152 -7.97 -18.02 -6.90
CA ALA A 152 -7.78 -19.45 -6.85
C ALA A 152 -6.93 -19.94 -8.02
N ASN A 153 -6.04 -20.91 -7.74
CA ASN A 153 -5.17 -21.55 -8.73
C ASN A 153 -4.26 -20.61 -9.55
N GLY A 154 -4.21 -19.32 -9.22
CA GLY A 154 -3.49 -18.29 -9.97
C GLY A 154 -3.92 -18.20 -11.43
N SER A 155 -5.19 -18.41 -11.71
CA SER A 155 -5.74 -18.29 -13.07
C SER A 155 -7.22 -17.96 -13.05
N PHE A 156 -7.70 -17.39 -14.16
CA PHE A 156 -9.11 -17.11 -14.39
C PHE A 156 -9.38 -17.08 -15.89
N VAL A 157 -10.66 -17.08 -16.29
CA VAL A 157 -11.06 -16.95 -17.70
C VAL A 157 -11.54 -15.52 -17.96
N LEU A 158 -11.00 -14.89 -19.00
CA LEU A 158 -11.42 -13.55 -19.45
C LEU A 158 -11.64 -13.58 -20.96
N ASP A 159 -12.85 -13.20 -21.38
CA ASP A 159 -13.27 -13.17 -22.79
C ASP A 159 -12.94 -14.50 -23.51
N GLY A 160 -13.22 -15.63 -22.84
CA GLY A 160 -13.01 -16.99 -23.34
C GLY A 160 -11.55 -17.48 -23.31
N LYS A 161 -10.60 -16.68 -22.82
CA LYS A 161 -9.18 -17.04 -22.72
C LYS A 161 -8.77 -17.30 -21.27
N THR A 162 -8.03 -18.38 -21.06
CA THR A 162 -7.42 -18.63 -19.75
C THR A 162 -6.23 -17.69 -19.56
N ILE A 163 -6.24 -16.94 -18.46
CA ILE A 163 -5.16 -16.07 -18.03
C ILE A 163 -4.44 -16.75 -16.86
N HIS A 164 -3.12 -16.84 -16.94
CA HIS A 164 -2.27 -17.35 -15.87
C HIS A 164 -1.52 -16.20 -15.21
N LEU A 165 -1.52 -16.19 -13.88
CA LEU A 165 -0.90 -15.18 -13.05
C LEU A 165 0.33 -15.74 -12.34
N ASN A 166 1.23 -14.85 -11.91
CA ASN A 166 2.40 -15.21 -11.13
C ASN A 166 1.99 -15.58 -9.70
N LYS A 167 1.86 -16.88 -9.42
CA LYS A 167 1.45 -17.43 -8.12
C LYS A 167 2.44 -17.05 -7.00
N ASP A 168 1.91 -16.96 -5.79
CA ASP A 168 2.67 -16.91 -4.54
C ASP A 168 2.18 -18.08 -3.67
N GLY A 169 2.67 -19.29 -3.96
CA GLY A 169 2.11 -20.55 -3.48
C GLY A 169 1.09 -21.16 -4.44
N THR A 170 -0.04 -21.65 -3.93
CA THR A 170 -1.13 -22.26 -4.73
C THR A 170 -2.08 -21.22 -5.33
N THR A 171 -2.14 -20.03 -4.73
CA THR A 171 -3.03 -18.92 -5.10
C THR A 171 -2.21 -17.69 -5.52
N VAL A 172 -2.88 -16.66 -6.03
CA VAL A 172 -2.32 -15.31 -6.09
C VAL A 172 -2.96 -14.49 -4.99
N LEU A 173 -2.16 -13.92 -4.10
CA LEU A 173 -2.63 -13.08 -3.00
C LEU A 173 -2.18 -11.63 -3.23
N HIS A 174 -3.10 -10.67 -3.09
CA HIS A 174 -2.83 -9.23 -3.13
C HIS A 174 -2.06 -8.75 -4.39
N GLY A 175 -2.33 -9.37 -5.53
CA GLY A 175 -1.70 -9.04 -6.81
C GLY A 175 -0.35 -9.71 -7.07
N GLY A 176 0.11 -10.60 -6.19
CA GLY A 176 1.32 -11.40 -6.36
C GLY A 176 2.55 -10.84 -5.64
N HIS A 177 3.70 -11.51 -5.80
CA HIS A 177 4.94 -11.25 -5.05
C HIS A 177 5.49 -9.81 -5.21
N ARG A 178 5.16 -9.13 -6.32
CA ARG A 178 5.41 -7.70 -6.57
C ARG A 178 4.12 -6.96 -6.93
N GLY A 179 3.10 -7.11 -6.08
CA GLY A 179 1.87 -6.33 -6.15
C GLY A 179 2.09 -4.83 -5.90
N PHE A 180 0.99 -4.08 -5.92
CA PHE A 180 0.97 -2.61 -5.80
C PHE A 180 1.53 -2.10 -4.46
N ASN A 181 1.60 -2.96 -3.45
CA ASN A 181 2.20 -2.69 -2.14
C ASN A 181 3.74 -2.69 -2.17
N ARG A 182 4.38 -3.16 -3.25
CA ARG A 182 5.84 -3.35 -3.38
C ARG A 182 6.46 -2.61 -4.57
N VAL A 183 5.85 -1.48 -4.93
CA VAL A 183 6.30 -0.62 -6.03
C VAL A 183 6.36 0.84 -5.60
N ILE A 184 7.16 1.62 -6.33
CA ILE A 184 7.27 3.07 -6.10
C ILE A 184 6.21 3.78 -6.94
N TRP A 185 5.31 4.45 -6.23
CA TRP A 185 4.30 5.35 -6.80
C TRP A 185 4.91 6.72 -7.05
N THR A 186 4.48 7.37 -8.12
CA THR A 186 4.83 8.76 -8.41
C THR A 186 3.93 9.68 -7.59
N VAL A 187 4.50 10.63 -6.85
CA VAL A 187 3.71 11.71 -6.24
C VAL A 187 3.32 12.72 -7.32
N LYS A 188 2.02 12.84 -7.60
CA LYS A 188 1.48 13.78 -8.60
C LYS A 188 1.20 15.14 -7.99
N GLU A 189 0.70 15.14 -6.76
CA GLU A 189 0.32 16.36 -6.05
C GLU A 189 0.44 16.12 -4.54
N TYR A 190 0.86 17.15 -3.81
CA TYR A 190 1.05 17.10 -2.36
C TYR A 190 0.81 18.48 -1.76
N VAL A 191 -0.24 18.57 -0.94
CA VAL A 191 -0.62 19.75 -0.17
C VAL A 191 -0.61 19.36 1.30
N PRO A 192 0.44 19.70 2.07
CA PRO A 192 0.67 19.14 3.41
C PRO A 192 -0.27 19.68 4.49
N CYS A 193 -0.72 20.93 4.34
CA CYS A 193 -1.51 21.66 5.33
C CYS A 193 -2.58 22.50 4.63
N GLY A 194 -3.59 22.93 5.36
CA GLY A 194 -4.68 23.78 4.88
C GLY A 194 -6.04 23.27 5.35
N ASP A 195 -7.11 23.79 4.77
CA ASP A 195 -8.48 23.37 5.14
C ASP A 195 -8.79 21.95 4.66
N SER A 196 -8.09 21.46 3.63
CA SER A 196 -8.18 20.06 3.18
C SER A 196 -6.87 19.58 2.55
N PRO A 197 -5.85 19.26 3.37
CA PRO A 197 -4.56 18.78 2.89
C PRO A 197 -4.72 17.39 2.25
N PHE A 198 -3.94 17.10 1.22
CA PHE A 198 -4.01 15.85 0.48
C PHE A 198 -2.71 15.49 -0.22
N ILE A 199 -2.59 14.22 -0.59
CA ILE A 199 -1.55 13.70 -1.48
C ILE A 199 -2.18 12.79 -2.52
N THR A 200 -1.81 12.96 -3.79
CA THR A 200 -2.22 12.08 -4.88
C THR A 200 -1.00 11.34 -5.44
N LEU A 201 -1.10 10.02 -5.44
CA LEU A 201 -0.10 9.07 -5.89
C LEU A 201 -0.58 8.41 -7.19
N TYR A 202 0.36 8.11 -8.07
CA TYR A 202 0.09 7.50 -9.38
C TYR A 202 1.01 6.31 -9.66
N TYR A 203 0.44 5.25 -10.23
CA TYR A 203 1.17 4.10 -10.73
C TYR A 203 0.62 3.65 -12.08
N ARG A 204 1.55 3.36 -13.00
CA ARG A 204 1.28 2.68 -14.27
C ARG A 204 1.65 1.22 -14.09
N SER A 205 0.66 0.34 -14.08
CA SER A 205 0.87 -1.11 -14.15
C SER A 205 0.83 -1.51 -15.63
N PHE A 206 1.91 -2.10 -16.13
CA PHE A 206 2.02 -2.43 -17.56
C PHE A 206 1.31 -3.76 -17.90
N ASP A 207 0.99 -3.97 -19.17
CA ASP A 207 0.45 -5.23 -19.69
C ASP A 207 1.37 -6.42 -19.37
N GLY A 208 0.82 -7.43 -18.69
CA GLY A 208 1.55 -8.61 -18.24
C GLY A 208 2.24 -8.45 -16.88
N GLU A 209 2.13 -7.31 -16.21
CA GLU A 209 2.64 -7.15 -14.84
C GLU A 209 1.98 -8.17 -13.91
N GLN A 210 2.79 -9.02 -13.27
CA GLN A 210 2.33 -10.18 -12.47
C GLN A 210 1.42 -11.16 -13.23
N GLY A 211 1.40 -11.11 -14.56
CA GLY A 211 0.54 -11.90 -15.46
C GLY A 211 -0.81 -11.26 -15.78
N PHE A 212 -1.15 -10.08 -15.21
CA PHE A 212 -2.42 -9.42 -15.48
C PHE A 212 -2.43 -8.76 -16.87
N PRO A 213 -3.50 -8.91 -17.67
CA PRO A 213 -3.57 -8.34 -19.01
C PRO A 213 -3.86 -6.84 -18.96
N GLY A 214 -3.32 -6.10 -19.92
CA GLY A 214 -3.61 -4.69 -20.16
C GLY A 214 -2.84 -3.73 -19.27
N ASP A 215 -2.56 -2.56 -19.84
CA ASP A 215 -2.04 -1.43 -19.09
C ASP A 215 -3.16 -0.83 -18.23
N LEU A 216 -2.81 -0.51 -16.99
CA LEU A 216 -3.71 0.08 -16.00
C LEU A 216 -3.07 1.33 -15.40
N ASP A 217 -3.76 2.46 -15.55
CA ASP A 217 -3.44 3.67 -14.80
C ASP A 217 -4.17 3.64 -13.46
N VAL A 218 -3.44 3.89 -12.37
CA VAL A 218 -4.00 3.84 -11.02
C VAL A 218 -3.62 5.09 -10.25
N TYR A 219 -4.60 5.65 -9.55
CA TYR A 219 -4.44 6.82 -8.68
C TYR A 219 -4.92 6.50 -7.28
N VAL A 220 -4.16 6.93 -6.27
CA VAL A 220 -4.54 6.87 -4.86
C VAL A 220 -4.42 8.26 -4.27
N THR A 221 -5.51 8.80 -3.73
CA THR A 221 -5.51 10.08 -3.01
C THR A 221 -5.85 9.86 -1.55
N TYR A 222 -4.99 10.32 -0.65
CA TYR A 222 -5.32 10.48 0.77
C TYR A 222 -5.57 11.95 1.05
N GLN A 223 -6.63 12.27 1.78
CA GLN A 223 -7.05 13.63 2.07
C GLN A 223 -7.60 13.72 3.50
N LEU A 224 -7.27 14.79 4.20
CA LEU A 224 -7.89 15.11 5.49
C LEU A 224 -9.00 16.14 5.30
N SER A 225 -10.04 16.00 6.11
CA SER A 225 -11.08 17.01 6.27
C SER A 225 -11.57 17.07 7.72
N SER A 226 -12.21 18.19 8.06
CA SER A 226 -12.73 18.44 9.40
C SER A 226 -13.93 17.55 9.76
N PRO A 227 -14.12 17.19 11.05
CA PRO A 227 -13.19 17.41 12.16
C PRO A 227 -12.01 16.42 12.14
N TYR A 228 -12.28 15.11 12.03
CA TYR A 228 -11.27 14.05 12.02
C TYR A 228 -11.60 13.01 10.95
N HIS A 229 -11.67 13.45 9.70
CA HIS A 229 -12.00 12.61 8.57
C HIS A 229 -10.76 12.33 7.73
N LEU A 230 -10.43 11.04 7.56
CA LEU A 230 -9.48 10.58 6.55
C LEU A 230 -10.29 10.05 5.35
N ILE A 231 -10.06 10.63 4.18
CA ILE A 231 -10.63 10.17 2.92
C ILE A 231 -9.54 9.48 2.13
N ALA A 232 -9.82 8.28 1.63
CA ALA A 232 -8.98 7.58 0.67
C ALA A 232 -9.77 7.31 -0.61
N ARG A 233 -9.27 7.75 -1.76
CA ARG A 233 -9.89 7.49 -3.07
C ARG A 233 -8.92 6.73 -3.94
N MET A 234 -9.38 5.64 -4.54
CA MET A 234 -8.60 4.81 -5.44
C MET A 234 -9.34 4.71 -6.77
N ASN A 235 -8.71 5.18 -7.84
CA ASN A 235 -9.26 5.14 -9.18
C ASN A 235 -8.36 4.34 -10.10
N ALA A 236 -8.93 3.58 -11.02
CA ALA A 236 -8.15 2.89 -12.03
C ALA A 236 -8.82 2.88 -13.40
N THR A 237 -8.02 3.01 -14.45
CA THR A 237 -8.48 3.03 -15.84
C THR A 237 -7.70 2.00 -16.63
N ALA A 238 -8.40 1.00 -17.18
CA ALA A 238 -7.82 0.07 -18.13
C ALA A 238 -7.61 0.81 -19.47
N LEU A 239 -6.43 0.73 -20.07
CA LEU A 239 -6.15 1.55 -21.25
C LEU A 239 -6.35 0.82 -22.57
N ASN A 240 -6.03 -0.47 -22.63
CA ASN A 240 -5.95 -1.20 -23.90
C ASN A 240 -6.56 -2.60 -23.89
N LYS A 241 -6.69 -3.25 -22.72
CA LYS A 241 -7.35 -4.56 -22.60
C LYS A 241 -8.25 -4.59 -21.37
N ALA A 242 -9.28 -5.44 -21.41
CA ALA A 242 -10.04 -5.75 -20.21
C ALA A 242 -9.13 -6.40 -19.16
N THR A 243 -9.35 -6.09 -17.88
CA THR A 243 -8.52 -6.59 -16.78
C THR A 243 -9.29 -6.59 -15.47
N PRO A 244 -9.06 -7.55 -14.55
CA PRO A 244 -9.62 -7.45 -13.23
C PRO A 244 -8.93 -6.35 -12.43
N VAL A 245 -9.71 -5.57 -11.68
CA VAL A 245 -9.23 -4.55 -10.74
C VAL A 245 -10.01 -4.67 -9.44
N ASN A 246 -9.29 -4.86 -8.35
CA ASN A 246 -9.83 -4.83 -6.99
C ASN A 246 -8.75 -4.22 -6.10
N LEU A 247 -8.95 -3.00 -5.61
CA LEU A 247 -7.96 -2.28 -4.82
C LEU A 247 -8.44 -2.15 -3.38
N ALA A 248 -7.56 -2.37 -2.41
CA ALA A 248 -7.86 -2.16 -1.00
C ALA A 248 -6.71 -1.47 -0.27
N ASN A 249 -7.02 -0.74 0.80
CA ASN A 249 -6.03 -0.28 1.76
C ASN A 249 -5.95 -1.29 2.93
N HIS A 250 -4.74 -1.79 3.20
CA HIS A 250 -4.52 -2.84 4.18
C HIS A 250 -4.05 -2.27 5.54
N ALA A 251 -4.69 -1.19 6.02
CA ALA A 251 -4.42 -0.64 7.35
C ALA A 251 -4.79 -1.63 8.47
N TYR A 252 -3.93 -1.66 9.48
CA TYR A 252 -4.08 -2.48 10.68
C TYR A 252 -4.44 -1.53 11.82
N TRP A 253 -5.72 -1.48 12.18
CA TRP A 253 -6.26 -0.52 13.14
C TRP A 253 -6.17 -1.03 14.57
N ASN A 254 -5.66 -0.19 15.47
CA ASN A 254 -5.77 -0.36 16.91
C ASN A 254 -6.09 1.00 17.55
N LEU A 255 -7.36 1.22 17.91
CA LEU A 255 -7.85 2.51 18.42
C LEU A 255 -7.31 2.87 19.82
N GLY A 256 -6.79 1.91 20.58
CA GLY A 256 -6.02 2.17 21.81
C GLY A 256 -4.64 2.79 21.53
N GLY A 257 -4.18 2.75 20.27
CA GLY A 257 -2.85 3.10 19.81
C GLY A 257 -2.08 1.84 19.38
N HIS A 258 -1.19 1.97 18.39
CA HIS A 258 -0.50 0.82 17.79
C HIS A 258 0.31 -0.03 18.78
N GLY A 259 0.77 0.56 19.88
CA GLY A 259 1.55 -0.11 20.93
C GLY A 259 0.72 -0.58 22.12
N SER A 260 -0.63 -0.52 22.05
CA SER A 260 -1.51 -0.78 23.21
C SER A 260 -1.79 -2.26 23.49
N GLY A 261 -1.27 -3.18 22.68
CA GLY A 261 -1.50 -4.63 22.81
C GLY A 261 -2.55 -5.14 21.82
N ASP A 262 -3.36 -6.10 22.25
CA ASP A 262 -4.39 -6.70 21.40
C ASP A 262 -5.66 -5.85 21.28
N VAL A 263 -6.48 -6.16 20.27
CA VAL A 263 -7.77 -5.48 20.02
C VAL A 263 -8.98 -6.26 20.57
N LEU A 264 -8.78 -7.31 21.37
CA LEU A 264 -9.88 -8.15 21.85
C LEU A 264 -10.83 -7.40 22.80
N GLY A 265 -10.36 -6.30 23.39
CA GLY A 265 -11.15 -5.36 24.18
C GLY A 265 -12.08 -4.45 23.36
N GLN A 266 -11.79 -4.24 22.07
CA GLN A 266 -12.53 -3.30 21.24
C GLN A 266 -13.89 -3.85 20.81
N VAL A 267 -14.84 -2.95 20.59
CA VAL A 267 -16.21 -3.25 20.17
C VAL A 267 -16.34 -2.97 18.68
N ILE A 268 -16.73 -3.98 17.90
CA ILE A 268 -16.93 -3.89 16.46
C ILE A 268 -18.41 -4.09 16.10
N GLN A 269 -18.85 -3.40 15.06
CA GLN A 269 -20.09 -3.66 14.35
C GLN A 269 -19.80 -3.68 12.85
N VAL A 270 -20.33 -4.67 12.13
CA VAL A 270 -20.25 -4.77 10.67
C VAL A 270 -21.66 -4.71 10.10
N PHE A 271 -21.90 -3.79 9.17
CA PHE A 271 -23.22 -3.52 8.60
C PHE A 271 -23.49 -4.45 7.41
N ALA A 272 -23.46 -5.75 7.68
CA ALA A 272 -23.62 -6.81 6.70
C ALA A 272 -24.41 -7.99 7.27
N SER A 273 -25.40 -8.44 6.52
CA SER A 273 -26.23 -9.61 6.86
C SER A 273 -25.69 -10.92 6.27
N ARG A 274 -24.67 -10.83 5.42
CA ARG A 274 -24.12 -11.93 4.64
C ARG A 274 -22.59 -11.92 4.61
N TYR A 275 -21.99 -13.08 4.37
CA TYR A 275 -20.55 -13.26 4.19
C TYR A 275 -20.26 -14.30 3.11
N THR A 276 -19.00 -14.43 2.69
CA THR A 276 -18.56 -15.44 1.72
C THR A 276 -17.77 -16.55 2.42
N PRO A 277 -18.40 -17.71 2.74
CA PRO A 277 -17.69 -18.83 3.37
C PRO A 277 -16.51 -19.28 2.53
N VAL A 278 -15.42 -19.67 3.19
CA VAL A 278 -14.18 -20.10 2.56
C VAL A 278 -13.89 -21.57 2.80
N ASP A 279 -13.12 -22.18 1.90
CA ASP A 279 -12.56 -23.51 2.06
C ASP A 279 -11.28 -23.50 2.92
N ARG A 280 -10.63 -24.66 3.04
CA ARG A 280 -9.39 -24.81 3.82
C ARG A 280 -8.19 -24.04 3.26
N SER A 281 -8.25 -23.63 1.99
CA SER A 281 -7.24 -22.79 1.33
C SER A 281 -7.60 -21.30 1.40
N MET A 282 -8.62 -20.93 2.20
CA MET A 282 -9.11 -19.56 2.35
C MET A 282 -9.67 -18.97 1.04
N ILE A 283 -10.12 -19.82 0.12
CA ILE A 283 -10.80 -19.43 -1.12
C ILE A 283 -12.31 -19.48 -0.88
N PRO A 284 -13.08 -18.45 -1.31
CA PRO A 284 -14.53 -18.52 -1.23
C PRO A 284 -15.11 -19.74 -1.94
N THR A 285 -16.13 -20.33 -1.35
CA THR A 285 -16.85 -21.48 -1.94
C THR A 285 -17.75 -21.09 -3.13
N GLY A 286 -17.93 -19.78 -3.36
CA GLY A 286 -18.96 -19.23 -4.24
C GLY A 286 -20.30 -18.97 -3.54
N GLU A 287 -20.51 -19.49 -2.33
CA GLU A 287 -21.69 -19.19 -1.54
C GLU A 287 -21.64 -17.74 -0.98
N VAL A 288 -22.80 -17.10 -0.92
CA VAL A 288 -23.03 -15.91 -0.09
C VAL A 288 -24.03 -16.32 1.00
N ALA A 289 -23.56 -16.52 2.22
CA ALA A 289 -24.30 -17.13 3.32
C ALA A 289 -24.78 -16.07 4.33
N PRO A 290 -25.92 -16.27 5.03
CA PRO A 290 -26.36 -15.38 6.09
C PRO A 290 -25.42 -15.45 7.31
N VAL A 291 -25.16 -14.32 7.95
CA VAL A 291 -24.38 -14.29 9.20
C VAL A 291 -25.20 -14.76 10.41
N SER A 292 -26.53 -14.70 10.32
CA SER A 292 -27.45 -15.00 11.43
C SER A 292 -27.23 -16.41 11.98
N GLY A 293 -27.07 -16.53 13.30
CA GLY A 293 -26.82 -17.81 13.96
C GLY A 293 -25.39 -18.33 13.86
N THR A 294 -24.48 -17.56 13.24
CA THR A 294 -23.06 -17.92 13.12
C THR A 294 -22.17 -17.04 14.02
N PRO A 295 -20.91 -17.44 14.28
CA PRO A 295 -19.91 -16.58 14.91
C PRO A 295 -19.61 -15.27 14.15
N TYR A 296 -19.98 -15.20 12.87
CA TYR A 296 -19.82 -14.03 12.01
C TYR A 296 -20.94 -12.99 12.17
N ASP A 297 -21.93 -13.22 13.04
CA ASP A 297 -22.96 -12.20 13.30
C ASP A 297 -22.40 -11.04 14.15
N LEU A 298 -21.92 -10.01 13.45
CA LEU A 298 -21.41 -8.75 13.99
C LEU A 298 -22.35 -7.57 13.67
N ARG A 299 -23.62 -7.83 13.32
CA ARG A 299 -24.59 -6.77 13.01
C ARG A 299 -24.90 -5.86 14.19
N ALA A 300 -24.76 -6.38 15.41
CA ALA A 300 -24.83 -5.62 16.64
C ALA A 300 -23.42 -5.31 17.19
N PRO A 301 -23.21 -4.16 17.87
CA PRO A 301 -21.94 -3.87 18.54
C PRO A 301 -21.50 -5.00 19.45
N THR A 302 -20.35 -5.58 19.17
CA THR A 302 -19.86 -6.79 19.83
C THR A 302 -18.39 -6.66 20.18
N ARG A 303 -18.02 -7.07 21.40
CA ARG A 303 -16.61 -7.13 21.80
C ARG A 303 -15.86 -8.19 20.99
N LEU A 304 -14.80 -7.80 20.29
CA LEU A 304 -14.04 -8.70 19.39
C LEU A 304 -13.64 -10.00 20.07
N GLY A 305 -13.11 -9.93 21.29
CA GLY A 305 -12.65 -11.10 22.03
C GLY A 305 -13.71 -12.16 22.31
N SER A 306 -15.00 -11.79 22.43
CA SER A 306 -16.05 -12.79 22.66
C SER A 306 -16.36 -13.61 21.40
N ARG A 307 -16.20 -13.00 20.21
CA ARG A 307 -16.49 -13.66 18.92
C ARG A 307 -15.29 -14.34 18.30
N VAL A 308 -14.10 -13.75 18.39
CA VAL A 308 -12.84 -14.33 17.89
C VAL A 308 -12.67 -15.76 18.41
N ARG A 309 -12.91 -15.99 19.72
CA ARG A 309 -12.80 -17.33 20.32
C ARG A 309 -13.72 -18.38 19.69
N LEU A 310 -14.93 -17.99 19.26
CA LEU A 310 -15.88 -18.91 18.62
C LEU A 310 -15.42 -19.30 17.22
N VAL A 311 -14.93 -18.31 16.45
CA VAL A 311 -14.33 -18.54 15.14
C VAL A 311 -13.10 -19.43 15.27
N SER A 312 -12.24 -19.17 16.27
CA SER A 312 -11.05 -19.99 16.47
C SER A 312 -11.37 -21.43 16.90
N GLY A 313 -12.40 -21.61 17.72
CA GLY A 313 -12.92 -22.93 18.08
C GLY A 313 -13.51 -23.71 16.90
N ALA A 314 -13.85 -23.04 15.79
CA ALA A 314 -14.33 -23.65 14.56
C ALA A 314 -13.21 -23.98 13.55
N GLY A 315 -11.94 -23.95 13.99
CA GLY A 315 -10.78 -24.32 13.17
C GLY A 315 -10.10 -23.17 12.42
N MET A 316 -10.51 -21.92 12.68
CA MET A 316 -9.84 -20.72 12.19
C MET A 316 -8.84 -20.20 13.23
N ALA A 317 -7.96 -19.27 12.86
CA ALA A 317 -7.11 -18.59 13.85
C ALA A 317 -7.75 -17.33 14.43
N GLY A 318 -8.78 -16.80 13.78
CA GLY A 318 -9.54 -15.60 14.13
C GLY A 318 -10.38 -15.19 12.92
N PHE A 319 -10.86 -13.94 12.87
CA PHE A 319 -11.53 -13.48 11.66
C PHE A 319 -10.50 -13.31 10.53
N ASP A 320 -10.85 -13.85 9.37
CA ASP A 320 -10.23 -13.61 8.07
C ASP A 320 -11.30 -13.94 7.02
N ILE A 321 -12.31 -13.08 6.94
CA ILE A 321 -13.52 -13.35 6.15
C ILE A 321 -14.03 -12.08 5.46
N ASN A 322 -14.56 -12.25 4.24
CA ASN A 322 -15.23 -11.18 3.52
C ASN A 322 -16.72 -11.15 3.87
N TYR A 323 -17.21 -9.99 4.28
CA TYR A 323 -18.63 -9.70 4.45
C TYR A 323 -19.20 -9.08 3.18
N ALA A 324 -20.41 -9.47 2.80
CA ALA A 324 -21.16 -8.88 1.69
C ALA A 324 -21.99 -7.70 2.20
N MET A 325 -21.73 -6.49 1.70
CA MET A 325 -22.34 -5.26 2.20
C MET A 325 -23.82 -5.18 1.86
N ASP A 326 -24.63 -4.96 2.89
CA ASP A 326 -26.07 -4.76 2.72
C ASP A 326 -26.35 -3.47 1.94
N GLY A 327 -27.35 -3.51 1.06
CA GLY A 327 -27.74 -2.36 0.25
C GLY A 327 -26.67 -1.92 -0.76
N TRP A 328 -25.75 -2.81 -1.16
CA TRP A 328 -24.82 -2.51 -2.23
C TRP A 328 -25.46 -2.49 -3.60
N ASP A 329 -25.09 -1.45 -4.34
CA ASP A 329 -25.39 -1.23 -5.75
C ASP A 329 -24.12 -0.69 -6.43
N VAL A 330 -23.92 -1.05 -7.69
CA VAL A 330 -22.76 -0.71 -8.51
C VAL A 330 -22.64 0.79 -8.73
N ASP A 331 -23.78 1.48 -8.86
CA ASP A 331 -23.87 2.94 -9.01
C ASP A 331 -24.11 3.66 -7.68
N GLY A 332 -24.10 2.91 -6.57
CA GLY A 332 -24.36 3.41 -5.23
C GLY A 332 -23.22 4.24 -4.65
N GLY A 333 -23.56 5.21 -3.80
CA GLY A 333 -22.60 6.01 -3.05
C GLY A 333 -22.01 5.29 -1.82
N LEU A 334 -21.29 6.06 -1.01
CA LEU A 334 -20.75 5.62 0.28
C LEU A 334 -21.88 5.13 1.21
N ARG A 335 -21.62 4.03 1.90
CA ARG A 335 -22.44 3.55 3.03
C ARG A 335 -21.58 3.13 4.18
N LYS A 336 -22.17 3.08 5.36
CA LYS A 336 -21.49 2.62 6.57
C LYS A 336 -21.20 1.13 6.44
N VAL A 337 -19.92 0.78 6.53
CA VAL A 337 -19.39 -0.58 6.39
C VAL A 337 -19.17 -1.20 7.75
N ALA A 338 -18.49 -0.47 8.63
CA ALA A 338 -18.15 -0.93 9.96
C ALA A 338 -18.04 0.24 10.94
N ALA A 339 -18.21 -0.06 12.22
CA ALA A 339 -17.87 0.83 13.33
C ALA A 339 -17.02 0.07 14.33
N VAL A 340 -15.94 0.70 14.81
CA VAL A 340 -15.06 0.16 15.85
C VAL A 340 -14.94 1.21 16.95
N ARG A 341 -14.98 0.78 18.22
CA ARG A 341 -14.74 1.64 19.38
C ARG A 341 -13.79 0.94 20.35
N ASP A 342 -12.81 1.68 20.85
CA ASP A 342 -12.03 1.29 22.00
C ASP A 342 -12.62 1.94 23.26
N PRO A 343 -13.23 1.17 24.19
CA PRO A 343 -13.80 1.72 25.40
C PRO A 343 -12.77 2.37 26.34
N ALA A 344 -11.50 1.97 26.27
CA ALA A 344 -10.47 2.46 27.19
C ALA A 344 -10.02 3.90 26.86
N SER A 345 -9.75 4.19 25.59
CA SER A 345 -9.42 5.55 25.13
C SER A 345 -10.65 6.41 24.83
N GLY A 346 -11.79 5.78 24.50
CA GLY A 346 -12.97 6.47 23.97
C GLY A 346 -12.93 6.63 22.45
N ARG A 347 -11.79 6.42 21.78
CA ARG A 347 -11.68 6.56 20.32
C ARG A 347 -12.65 5.62 19.60
N ALA A 348 -13.27 6.14 18.56
CA ALA A 348 -14.12 5.40 17.66
C ALA A 348 -13.80 5.73 16.19
N LEU A 349 -13.98 4.72 15.35
CA LEU A 349 -13.83 4.79 13.89
C LEU A 349 -15.13 4.30 13.24
N GLU A 350 -15.73 5.13 12.38
CA GLU A 350 -16.70 4.67 11.40
C GLU A 350 -16.05 4.60 10.02
N LEU A 351 -16.15 3.43 9.38
CA LEU A 351 -15.73 3.24 7.99
C LEU A 351 -16.95 3.33 7.08
N TRP A 352 -16.88 4.24 6.11
CA TRP A 352 -17.84 4.35 5.02
C TRP A 352 -17.14 4.05 3.69
N ALA A 353 -17.73 3.22 2.82
CA ALA A 353 -17.17 2.91 1.51
C ALA A 353 -18.24 2.56 0.47
N ASN A 354 -17.84 2.47 -0.80
CA ASN A 354 -18.72 2.12 -1.92
C ASN A 354 -18.51 0.70 -2.47
N GLN A 355 -17.61 -0.10 -1.87
CA GLN A 355 -17.31 -1.45 -2.35
C GLN A 355 -18.34 -2.50 -1.91
N PRO A 356 -18.49 -3.60 -2.65
CA PRO A 356 -19.47 -4.64 -2.34
C PRO A 356 -19.13 -5.44 -1.10
N GLY A 357 -17.86 -5.52 -0.71
CA GLY A 357 -17.44 -6.27 0.46
C GLY A 357 -16.44 -5.55 1.36
N VAL A 358 -16.23 -6.14 2.53
CA VAL A 358 -15.14 -5.80 3.44
C VAL A 358 -14.50 -7.06 3.99
N GLN A 359 -13.18 -7.20 3.87
CA GLN A 359 -12.42 -8.20 4.59
C GLN A 359 -12.27 -7.75 6.03
N LEU A 360 -12.72 -8.58 6.97
CA LEU A 360 -12.38 -8.47 8.37
C LEU A 360 -11.26 -9.45 8.69
N TYR A 361 -10.08 -8.92 9.01
CA TYR A 361 -8.94 -9.72 9.46
C TYR A 361 -8.44 -9.25 10.83
N THR A 362 -8.31 -10.16 11.78
CA THR A 362 -7.90 -9.84 13.16
C THR A 362 -6.42 -10.11 13.45
N SER A 363 -5.52 -9.91 12.47
CA SER A 363 -4.07 -10.03 12.69
C SER A 363 -3.65 -11.39 13.29
N ASN A 364 -4.31 -12.46 12.85
CA ASN A 364 -4.25 -13.79 13.48
C ASN A 364 -2.83 -14.38 13.50
N TRP A 365 -1.96 -13.92 12.60
CA TRP A 365 -0.65 -14.49 12.33
C TRP A 365 0.52 -13.56 12.67
N LEU A 366 0.26 -12.37 13.23
CA LEU A 366 1.34 -11.52 13.73
C LEU A 366 2.04 -12.22 14.90
N SER A 367 3.36 -12.33 14.81
CA SER A 367 4.16 -13.04 15.80
C SER A 367 5.50 -12.34 15.99
N GLY A 368 5.60 -11.52 17.04
CA GLY A 368 6.86 -10.89 17.43
C GLY A 368 7.38 -9.84 16.44
N VAL A 369 6.51 -9.20 15.65
CA VAL A 369 6.94 -8.23 14.63
C VAL A 369 7.36 -6.94 15.31
N LYS A 370 8.61 -6.53 15.13
CA LYS A 370 9.10 -5.23 15.61
C LYS A 370 8.45 -4.11 14.81
N GLY A 371 7.67 -3.27 15.48
CA GLY A 371 6.95 -2.14 14.91
C GLY A 371 7.50 -0.80 15.37
N LYS A 372 6.68 0.25 15.16
CA LYS A 372 6.99 1.63 15.54
C LYS A 372 7.35 1.80 17.01
N GLY A 373 8.32 2.67 17.29
CA GLY A 373 8.69 3.08 18.64
C GLY A 373 9.18 1.93 19.53
N GLY A 374 9.66 0.83 18.94
CA GLY A 374 10.08 -0.37 19.66
C GLY A 374 8.94 -1.27 20.14
N ALA A 375 7.69 -1.00 19.74
CA ALA A 375 6.57 -1.89 20.02
C ALA A 375 6.78 -3.26 19.34
N VAL A 376 6.20 -4.30 19.93
CA VAL A 376 6.19 -5.66 19.36
C VAL A 376 4.76 -6.06 19.08
N TYR A 377 4.44 -6.27 17.81
CA TYR A 377 3.11 -6.65 17.38
C TYR A 377 2.95 -8.17 17.39
N GLY A 378 1.92 -8.63 18.08
CA GLY A 378 1.56 -10.04 18.22
C GLY A 378 0.15 -10.33 17.71
N GLN A 379 -0.28 -11.57 17.93
CA GLN A 379 -1.59 -12.06 17.51
C GLN A 379 -2.70 -11.14 18.05
N TYR A 380 -3.67 -10.82 17.19
CA TYR A 380 -4.77 -9.89 17.50
C TYR A 380 -4.32 -8.45 17.80
N GLY A 381 -3.10 -8.05 17.42
CA GLY A 381 -2.61 -6.67 17.63
C GLY A 381 -3.41 -5.59 16.90
N ALA A 382 -4.19 -5.95 15.89
CA ALA A 382 -5.00 -5.02 15.10
C ALA A 382 -6.21 -5.69 14.43
N VAL A 383 -7.13 -4.85 13.95
CA VAL A 383 -8.17 -5.24 12.99
C VAL A 383 -7.92 -4.57 11.63
N CYS A 384 -8.00 -5.34 10.55
CA CYS A 384 -8.05 -4.83 9.18
C CYS A 384 -9.51 -4.81 8.71
N LEU A 385 -9.86 -3.74 8.01
CA LEU A 385 -11.18 -3.52 7.40
C LEU A 385 -10.96 -3.14 5.93
N GLU A 386 -10.63 -4.13 5.11
CA GLU A 386 -10.26 -3.92 3.71
C GLU A 386 -11.54 -3.90 2.87
N THR A 387 -12.06 -2.72 2.55
CA THR A 387 -13.19 -2.61 1.61
C THR A 387 -12.72 -3.01 0.21
N GLN A 388 -13.48 -3.87 -0.48
CA GLN A 388 -13.01 -4.55 -1.69
C GLN A 388 -14.16 -5.18 -2.49
N GLY A 389 -13.88 -5.57 -3.74
CA GLY A 389 -14.58 -6.64 -4.44
C GLY A 389 -14.42 -7.98 -3.71
N PHE A 390 -15.36 -8.91 -3.90
CA PHE A 390 -15.27 -10.22 -3.23
C PHE A 390 -14.01 -10.97 -3.66
N PRO A 391 -13.34 -11.67 -2.73
CA PRO A 391 -12.22 -12.52 -3.09
C PRO A 391 -12.61 -13.54 -4.17
N ASP A 392 -11.68 -13.85 -5.06
CA ASP A 392 -11.87 -14.77 -6.18
C ASP A 392 -13.06 -14.47 -7.11
N ALA A 393 -13.61 -13.25 -7.12
CA ALA A 393 -14.75 -12.87 -7.98
C ALA A 393 -14.53 -13.12 -9.48
N VAL A 394 -13.27 -13.15 -9.94
CA VAL A 394 -12.92 -13.51 -11.33
C VAL A 394 -13.30 -14.94 -11.70
N ASN A 395 -13.48 -15.83 -10.72
CA ASN A 395 -13.84 -17.23 -10.89
C ASN A 395 -15.27 -17.56 -10.38
N HIS A 396 -15.98 -16.57 -9.82
CA HIS A 396 -17.34 -16.72 -9.31
C HIS A 396 -18.31 -15.79 -10.05
N PRO A 397 -18.98 -16.25 -11.12
CA PRO A 397 -19.85 -15.39 -11.93
C PRO A 397 -21.07 -14.84 -11.18
N ASN A 398 -21.40 -15.41 -10.03
CA ASN A 398 -22.45 -14.94 -9.13
C ASN A 398 -22.00 -13.81 -8.19
N PHE A 399 -20.70 -13.48 -8.14
CA PHE A 399 -20.18 -12.36 -7.37
C PHE A 399 -20.19 -11.07 -8.21
N PRO A 400 -20.21 -9.88 -7.57
CA PRO A 400 -20.04 -8.62 -8.28
C PRO A 400 -18.77 -8.62 -9.13
N SER A 401 -18.91 -8.25 -10.41
CA SER A 401 -17.80 -8.23 -11.35
C SER A 401 -16.71 -7.25 -10.91
N VAL A 402 -15.46 -7.69 -11.06
CA VAL A 402 -14.26 -6.86 -10.85
C VAL A 402 -13.56 -6.53 -12.18
N ILE A 403 -14.19 -6.81 -13.32
CA ILE A 403 -13.59 -6.59 -14.65
C ILE A 403 -13.79 -5.14 -15.10
N VAL A 404 -12.68 -4.44 -15.36
CA VAL A 404 -12.65 -3.10 -15.95
C VAL A 404 -12.28 -3.20 -17.42
N ARG A 405 -12.94 -2.40 -18.27
CA ARG A 405 -12.73 -2.39 -19.74
C ARG A 405 -12.31 -0.99 -20.22
N PRO A 406 -11.49 -0.87 -21.28
CA PRO A 406 -10.99 0.43 -21.74
C PRO A 406 -12.04 1.47 -22.15
N THR A 407 -13.15 1.02 -22.70
CA THR A 407 -14.27 1.88 -23.12
C THR A 407 -15.38 1.95 -22.06
N GLY A 408 -15.15 1.40 -20.87
CA GLY A 408 -16.10 1.35 -19.78
C GLY A 408 -15.94 2.49 -18.78
N VAL A 409 -16.75 2.44 -17.72
CA VAL A 409 -16.60 3.34 -16.56
C VAL A 409 -15.30 2.99 -15.83
N ALA A 410 -14.54 4.01 -15.45
CA ALA A 410 -13.33 3.83 -14.65
C ALA A 410 -13.66 3.18 -13.30
N TYR A 411 -12.78 2.33 -12.81
CA TYR A 411 -12.89 1.80 -11.46
C TYR A 411 -12.79 2.94 -10.44
N ARG A 412 -13.68 2.91 -9.45
CA ARG A 412 -13.73 3.90 -8.37
C ARG A 412 -13.99 3.22 -7.03
N HIS A 413 -13.08 3.42 -6.09
CA HIS A 413 -13.20 2.98 -4.72
C HIS A 413 -12.96 4.16 -3.78
N ASP A 414 -14.02 4.62 -3.14
CA ASP A 414 -13.98 5.68 -2.14
C ASP A 414 -14.15 5.10 -0.73
N MET A 415 -13.32 5.57 0.19
CA MET A 415 -13.41 5.30 1.62
C MET A 415 -13.39 6.60 2.40
N LEU A 416 -14.18 6.64 3.47
CA LEU A 416 -14.20 7.71 4.46
C LEU A 416 -14.11 7.08 5.84
N PHE A 417 -13.00 7.33 6.52
CA PHE A 417 -12.73 6.97 7.89
C PHE A 417 -13.08 8.18 8.77
N LYS A 418 -14.16 8.07 9.55
CA LYS A 418 -14.57 9.12 10.49
C LYS A 418 -14.11 8.76 11.89
N PHE A 419 -13.20 9.54 12.44
CA PHE A 419 -12.77 9.39 13.82
C PHE A 419 -13.59 10.28 14.75
N SER A 420 -13.79 9.79 15.97
CA SER A 420 -14.39 10.51 17.09
C SER A 420 -13.82 9.97 18.39
N SER A 421 -14.06 10.67 19.50
CA SER A 421 -13.66 10.24 20.83
C SER A 421 -14.77 10.36 21.86
#